data_AF-A0A6N7IWK3-F1
#
_entry.id   AF-A0A6N7IWK3-F1
#
_cell.length_a   1.000
_cell.length_b   1.000
_cell.length_c   1.000
_cell.angle_alpha   90.00
_cell.angle_beta   90.00
_cell.angle_gamma   90.00
#
_symmetry.space_group_name_H-M   'P 1'
#
loop_
_entity.id
_entity.type
_entity.pdbx_description
1 polymer ?
#
loop_
_entity_poly.entity_id
_entity_poly.type
_entity_poly.pdbx_seq_one_letter_code
_entity_poly.pdbx_strand_id
1 'polypeptide(L)'
;EWNEPLNKAFEKKEININEDITAEQAFSLEPSPDTFPISKEEQAECIKAVRTFLAQKYSKDTGKWVLKTLHRDHGYIEAILKTNEQEGCGFMDKIKVFIDASTFEAINYIDKKEMFQVCGILNPSQTAS
;
A
#
# COMPACT_ATOMS: atom_id res chain seq x y z
N GLU A 1 -8.79 18.82 -6.44
CA GLU A 1 -7.66 19.61 -5.92
C GLU A 1 -7.56 19.38 -4.42
N TRP A 2 -6.37 19.42 -3.83
CA TRP A 2 -6.19 19.26 -2.39
C TRP A 2 -5.39 20.45 -1.86
N ASN A 3 -5.86 21.06 -0.76
CA ASN A 3 -5.49 22.43 -0.34
C ASN A 3 -4.85 22.54 1.06
N GLU A 4 -4.72 21.50 1.90
CA GLU A 4 -4.17 21.71 3.27
C GLU A 4 -3.44 20.50 3.89
N PRO A 5 -2.18 20.62 4.36
CA PRO A 5 -1.41 19.54 4.97
C PRO A 5 -2.09 18.94 6.22
N LEU A 6 -2.27 17.61 6.24
CA LEU A 6 -2.70 16.87 7.44
C LEU A 6 -1.55 16.87 8.46
N ASN A 7 -1.71 17.62 9.55
CA ASN A 7 -0.71 17.80 10.62
C ASN A 7 -0.36 16.53 11.43
N LYS A 8 -0.88 15.35 11.10
CA LYS A 8 -0.60 14.10 11.82
C LYS A 8 0.32 13.21 10.99
N ALA A 9 1.49 12.88 11.53
CA ALA A 9 2.40 11.92 10.92
C ALA A 9 1.74 10.53 10.81
N PHE A 10 2.08 9.80 9.75
CA PHE A 10 1.61 8.43 9.57
C PHE A 10 2.25 7.49 10.59
N GLU A 11 1.43 6.69 11.28
CA GLU A 11 1.86 5.71 12.28
C GLU A 11 1.59 4.30 11.75
N LYS A 12 2.63 3.47 11.72
CA LYS A 12 2.51 2.06 11.30
C LYS A 12 1.85 1.26 12.42
N LYS A 13 0.79 0.54 12.10
CA LYS A 13 0.19 -0.51 12.93
C LYS A 13 0.78 -1.88 12.53
N GLU A 14 0.81 -2.82 13.47
CA GLU A 14 1.21 -4.20 13.18
C GLU A 14 0.22 -4.84 12.19
N ILE A 15 0.76 -5.63 11.26
CA ILE A 15 -0.01 -6.44 10.34
C ILE A 15 -0.07 -7.85 10.92
N ASN A 16 -1.26 -8.43 10.98
CA ASN A 16 -1.44 -9.81 11.40
C ASN A 16 -1.88 -10.64 10.20
N ILE A 17 -0.96 -11.42 9.65
CA ILE A 17 -1.24 -12.35 8.56
C ILE A 17 -1.58 -13.69 9.20
N ASN A 18 -2.83 -14.12 9.07
CA ASN A 18 -3.27 -15.44 9.51
C ASN A 18 -3.72 -16.27 8.29
N GLU A 19 -3.09 -17.42 8.08
CA GLU A 19 -3.37 -18.35 6.99
C GLU A 19 -4.10 -19.62 7.48
N ASP A 20 -4.57 -19.65 8.73
CA ASP A 20 -5.28 -20.80 9.29
C ASP A 20 -6.60 -21.06 8.53
N ILE A 21 -6.72 -22.27 7.97
CA ILE A 21 -7.94 -22.79 7.33
C ILE A 21 -8.46 -24.00 8.10
N THR A 22 -9.77 -24.08 8.30
CA THR A 22 -10.41 -25.27 8.89
C THR A 22 -10.56 -26.38 7.86
N ALA A 23 -10.63 -27.63 8.32
CA ALA A 23 -10.86 -28.76 7.43
C ALA A 23 -12.22 -28.65 6.72
N GLU A 24 -13.24 -28.19 7.43
CA GLU A 24 -14.59 -27.98 6.92
C GLU A 24 -14.61 -26.96 5.77
N GLN A 25 -13.89 -25.85 5.90
CA GLN A 25 -13.72 -24.85 4.84
C GLN A 25 -12.94 -25.39 3.64
N ALA A 26 -11.90 -26.20 3.88
CA ALA A 26 -11.14 -26.82 2.80
C ALA A 26 -12.00 -27.80 1.97
N PHE A 27 -12.85 -28.59 2.64
CA PHE A 27 -13.74 -29.55 1.97
C PHE A 27 -14.95 -28.89 1.30
N SER A 28 -15.40 -27.73 1.76
CA SER A 28 -16.54 -27.01 1.18
C SER A 28 -16.21 -26.30 -0.15
N LEU A 29 -14.92 -26.23 -0.52
CA LEU A 29 -14.42 -25.46 -1.67
C LEU A 29 -14.86 -23.99 -1.60
N GLU A 30 -14.97 -23.45 -0.38
CA GLU A 30 -15.31 -22.05 -0.17
C GLU A 30 -14.24 -21.14 -0.81
N PRO A 31 -14.64 -20.16 -1.63
CA PRO A 31 -13.69 -19.23 -2.22
C PRO A 31 -13.01 -18.40 -1.13
N SER A 32 -11.69 -18.24 -1.23
CA SER A 32 -10.97 -17.37 -0.29
C SER A 32 -11.56 -15.96 -0.31
N PRO A 33 -11.70 -15.29 0.85
CA PRO A 33 -12.08 -13.88 0.95
C PRO A 33 -11.30 -12.95 0.02
N ASP A 34 -10.07 -13.33 -0.34
CA ASP A 34 -9.20 -12.53 -1.21
C ASP A 34 -9.59 -12.63 -2.70
N THR A 35 -10.39 -13.64 -3.08
CA THR A 35 -10.88 -13.82 -4.45
C THR A 35 -12.07 -12.93 -4.80
N PHE A 36 -12.73 -12.34 -3.80
CA PHE A 36 -13.85 -11.44 -4.05
C PHE A 36 -13.37 -10.14 -4.71
N PRO A 37 -14.07 -9.63 -5.73
CA PRO A 37 -13.70 -8.41 -6.41
C PRO A 37 -13.85 -7.19 -5.49
N ILE A 38 -12.97 -6.20 -5.62
CA ILE A 38 -13.09 -4.94 -4.88
C ILE A 38 -14.15 -4.07 -5.59
N SER A 39 -15.24 -3.79 -4.89
CA SER A 39 -16.34 -2.96 -5.40
C SER A 39 -15.90 -1.52 -5.66
N LYS A 40 -16.71 -0.74 -6.39
CA LYS A 40 -16.36 0.65 -6.74
C LYS A 40 -16.36 1.55 -5.50
N GLU A 41 -17.24 1.26 -4.56
CA GLU A 41 -17.38 1.95 -3.28
C GLU A 41 -16.11 1.72 -2.44
N GLU A 42 -15.69 0.46 -2.33
CA GLU A 42 -14.44 0.09 -1.64
C GLU A 42 -13.21 0.70 -2.32
N GLN A 43 -13.16 0.72 -3.65
CA GLN A 43 -12.08 1.40 -4.40
C GLN A 43 -12.03 2.89 -4.05
N ALA A 44 -13.17 3.56 -3.94
CA ALA A 44 -13.22 4.98 -3.59
C ALA A 44 -12.68 5.23 -2.17
N GLU A 45 -13.03 4.39 -1.20
CA GLU A 45 -12.48 4.45 0.17
C GLU A 45 -10.97 4.16 0.20
N CYS A 46 -10.51 3.14 -0.53
CA CYS A 46 -9.09 2.84 -0.65
C CYS A 46 -8.30 4.01 -1.27
N ILE A 47 -8.86 4.67 -2.28
CA ILE A 47 -8.25 5.85 -2.91
C ILE A 47 -8.14 7.00 -1.89
N LYS A 48 -9.16 7.21 -1.05
CA LYS A 48 -9.10 8.21 0.05
C LYS A 48 -8.03 7.85 1.07
N ALA A 49 -7.93 6.58 1.45
CA ALA A 49 -6.93 6.09 2.40
C ALA A 49 -5.50 6.30 1.87
N VAL A 50 -5.25 5.93 0.61
CA VAL A 50 -3.97 6.15 -0.07
C VAL A 50 -3.62 7.64 -0.15
N ARG A 51 -4.59 8.50 -0.50
CA ARG A 51 -4.37 9.95 -0.56
C ARG A 51 -3.99 10.52 0.81
N THR A 52 -4.69 10.08 1.85
CA THR A 52 -4.42 10.48 3.23
C THR A 52 -3.02 10.05 3.65
N PHE A 53 -2.65 8.79 3.41
CA PHE A 53 -1.32 8.25 3.66
C PHE A 53 -0.22 9.06 2.95
N LEU A 54 -0.37 9.30 1.64
CA LEU A 54 0.60 10.07 0.85
C LEU A 54 0.74 11.49 1.38
N ALA A 55 -0.36 12.14 1.74
CA ALA A 55 -0.33 13.49 2.31
C ALA A 55 0.40 13.54 3.68
N GLN A 56 0.32 12.48 4.47
CA GLN A 56 0.98 12.41 5.79
C GLN A 56 2.47 12.07 5.70
N LYS A 57 2.86 11.13 4.82
CA LYS A 57 4.23 10.60 4.75
C LYS A 57 5.08 11.27 3.65
N TYR A 58 4.46 11.63 2.53
CA TYR A 58 5.12 12.14 1.32
C TYR A 58 4.51 13.47 0.85
N SER A 59 4.24 14.39 1.78
CA SER A 59 3.59 15.69 1.50
C SER A 59 4.32 16.51 0.42
N LYS A 60 5.64 16.35 0.28
CA LYS A 60 6.47 17.03 -0.72
C LYS A 60 6.43 16.40 -2.11
N ASP A 61 5.92 15.17 -2.24
CA ASP A 61 5.89 14.40 -3.50
C ASP A 61 4.50 14.46 -4.16
N THR A 62 3.78 15.57 -3.98
CA THR A 62 2.43 15.75 -4.51
C THR A 62 2.41 15.53 -6.03
N GLY A 63 1.53 14.65 -6.50
CA GLY A 63 1.39 14.32 -7.93
C GLY A 63 2.41 13.32 -8.49
N LYS A 64 3.43 12.94 -7.71
CA LYS A 64 4.47 11.99 -8.14
C LYS A 64 3.94 10.56 -8.23
N TRP A 65 3.12 10.17 -7.26
CA TRP A 65 2.66 8.80 -7.07
C TRP A 65 1.33 8.51 -7.77
N VAL A 66 1.27 7.40 -8.50
CA VAL A 66 0.08 6.91 -9.18
C VAL A 66 -0.29 5.53 -8.67
N LEU A 67 -1.55 5.38 -8.22
CA LEU A 67 -2.14 4.09 -7.87
C LEU A 67 -2.29 3.24 -9.14
N LYS A 68 -1.61 2.09 -9.18
CA LYS A 68 -1.62 1.17 -10.32
C LYS A 68 -2.57 0.00 -10.11
N THR A 69 -2.59 -0.59 -8.92
CA THR A 69 -3.42 -1.76 -8.61
C THR A 69 -3.92 -1.73 -7.18
N LEU A 70 -5.11 -2.30 -6.98
CA LEU A 70 -5.70 -2.67 -5.70
C LEU A 70 -6.02 -4.17 -5.78
N HIS A 71 -5.69 -4.92 -4.74
CA HIS A 71 -6.04 -6.34 -4.63
C HIS A 71 -6.19 -6.73 -3.16
N ARG A 72 -7.01 -7.74 -2.89
CA ARG A 72 -7.13 -8.33 -1.56
C ARG A 72 -6.02 -9.35 -1.35
N ASP A 73 -5.46 -9.36 -0.15
CA ASP A 73 -4.45 -10.31 0.28
C ASP A 73 -4.49 -10.42 1.80
N HIS A 74 -4.72 -11.62 2.34
CA HIS A 74 -4.67 -11.94 3.77
C HIS A 74 -5.56 -11.03 4.64
N GLY A 75 -6.77 -10.69 4.18
CA GLY A 75 -7.69 -9.81 4.93
C GLY A 75 -7.37 -8.32 4.84
N TYR A 76 -6.37 -7.94 4.04
CA TYR A 76 -6.01 -6.56 3.74
C TYR A 76 -6.28 -6.24 2.27
N ILE A 77 -6.40 -4.94 1.97
CA ILE A 77 -6.34 -4.43 0.61
C ILE A 77 -4.95 -3.84 0.39
N GLU A 78 -4.20 -4.41 -0.54
CA GLU A 78 -2.90 -3.92 -0.95
C GLU A 78 -3.03 -2.93 -2.10
N ALA A 79 -2.60 -1.69 -1.85
CA ALA A 79 -2.49 -0.64 -2.85
C ALA A 79 -1.05 -0.52 -3.34
N ILE A 80 -0.84 -0.69 -4.65
CA ILE A 80 0.47 -0.53 -5.29
C ILE A 80 0.56 0.83 -5.97
N LEU A 81 1.49 1.66 -5.48
CA LEU A 81 1.81 2.97 -6.02
C LEU A 81 3.13 2.91 -6.79
N LYS A 82 3.19 3.60 -7.93
CA LYS A 82 4.41 3.82 -8.70
C LYS A 82 4.50 5.26 -9.17
N THR A 83 5.71 5.74 -9.42
CA THR A 83 5.92 7.05 -10.07
C THR A 83 5.61 6.95 -11.58
N ASN A 84 5.35 8.08 -12.21
CA ASN A 84 5.10 8.15 -13.66
C ASN A 84 6.39 8.25 -14.50
N GLU A 85 7.56 8.33 -13.88
CA GLU A 85 8.83 8.57 -14.58
C GLU A 85 9.25 7.34 -15.39
N GLN A 86 9.51 7.57 -16.68
CA GLN A 86 10.07 6.62 -17.63
C GLN A 86 11.61 6.63 -17.64
N GLU A 87 12.26 7.50 -16.88
CA GLU A 87 13.72 7.69 -16.87
C GLU A 87 14.34 7.09 -15.61
N GLY A 88 14.63 5.79 -15.64
CA GLY A 88 15.29 5.07 -14.56
C GLY A 88 14.78 3.63 -14.41
N CYS A 89 15.42 2.82 -13.56
CA CYS A 89 14.89 1.49 -13.30
C CYS A 89 13.57 1.65 -12.51
N GLY A 90 12.42 1.58 -13.20
CA GLY A 90 11.07 1.62 -12.62
C GLY A 90 10.75 0.49 -11.62
N PHE A 91 11.80 -0.20 -11.17
CA PHE A 91 11.83 -1.19 -10.11
C PHE A 91 11.94 -0.55 -8.72
N MET A 92 12.59 0.60 -8.53
CA MET A 92 12.83 1.19 -7.20
C MET A 92 11.68 2.08 -6.70
N ASP A 93 10.93 2.71 -7.61
CA ASP A 93 9.84 3.62 -7.26
C ASP A 93 8.51 2.91 -7.06
N LYS A 94 8.46 2.01 -6.06
CA LYS A 94 7.27 1.26 -5.70
C LYS A 94 6.99 1.37 -4.21
N ILE A 95 5.78 1.82 -3.88
CA ILE A 95 5.24 1.76 -2.52
C ILE A 95 4.08 0.76 -2.52
N LYS A 96 4.09 -0.15 -1.55
CA LYS A 96 2.94 -0.99 -1.20
C LYS A 96 2.33 -0.43 0.07
N VAL A 97 1.05 -0.06 0.04
CA VAL A 97 0.29 0.38 1.22
C VAL A 97 -0.69 -0.73 1.60
N PHE A 98 -0.71 -1.09 2.87
CA PHE A 98 -1.64 -2.05 3.45
C PHE A 98 -2.82 -1.29 4.04
N ILE A 99 -4.01 -1.59 3.55
CA ILE A 99 -5.27 -1.01 3.97
C ILE A 99 -6.07 -2.09 4.67
N ASP A 100 -6.58 -1.82 5.86
CA ASP A 100 -7.48 -2.74 6.55
C ASP A 100 -8.81 -2.84 5.78
N ALA A 101 -9.21 -4.05 5.38
CA ALA A 101 -10.37 -4.25 4.52
C ALA A 101 -11.72 -3.97 5.21
N SER A 102 -11.74 -3.89 6.55
CA SER A 102 -12.95 -3.63 7.34
C SER A 102 -13.18 -2.13 7.58
N THR A 103 -12.09 -1.39 7.80
CA THR A 103 -12.11 0.04 8.16
C THR A 103 -11.71 0.97 7.02
N PHE A 104 -11.08 0.44 5.97
CA PHE A 104 -10.46 1.19 4.88
C PHE A 104 -9.40 2.19 5.35
N GLU A 105 -8.79 1.96 6.51
CA GLU A 105 -7.67 2.76 6.97
C GLU A 105 -6.34 2.21 6.44
N ALA A 106 -5.44 3.10 6.00
CA ALA A 106 -4.06 2.72 5.75
C ALA A 106 -3.38 2.43 7.10
N ILE A 107 -2.94 1.19 7.29
CA ILE A 107 -2.37 0.73 8.56
C ILE A 107 -0.87 0.51 8.49
N ASN A 108 -0.31 0.21 7.31
CA ASN A 108 1.11 -0.01 7.16
C ASN A 108 1.55 0.25 5.71
N TYR A 109 2.86 0.32 5.48
CA TYR A 109 3.42 0.45 4.13
C TYR A 109 4.85 -0.11 4.06
N ILE A 110 5.20 -0.53 2.84
CA ILE A 110 6.57 -0.85 2.44
C ILE A 110 6.94 0.05 1.28
N ASP A 111 7.89 0.94 1.51
CA ASP A 111 8.60 1.66 0.45
C ASP A 111 9.82 0.83 0.06
N LYS A 112 9.89 0.46 -1.21
CA LYS A 112 10.95 -0.42 -1.70
C LYS A 112 12.34 0.24 -1.64
N LYS A 113 12.44 1.56 -1.80
CA LYS A 113 13.69 2.30 -1.65
C LYS A 113 14.12 2.31 -0.19
N GLU A 114 13.22 2.61 0.75
CA GLU A 114 13.49 2.54 2.20
C GLU A 114 13.93 1.11 2.59
N MET A 115 13.22 0.08 2.12
CA MET A 115 13.52 -1.33 2.41
C MET A 115 14.92 -1.74 1.92
N PHE A 116 15.29 -1.40 0.69
CA PHE A 116 16.60 -1.77 0.16
C PHE A 116 17.77 -1.04 0.83
N GLN A 117 17.56 0.18 1.32
CA GLN A 117 18.55 0.87 2.14
C GLN A 117 18.78 0.13 3.46
N VAL A 118 17.69 -0.27 4.14
CA VAL A 118 17.77 -1.03 5.40
C VAL A 118 18.48 -2.37 5.21
N CYS A 119 18.24 -3.06 4.09
CA CYS A 119 18.90 -4.33 3.78
C CYS A 119 20.33 -4.20 3.22
N GLY A 120 20.89 -2.98 3.12
CA GLY A 120 22.25 -2.76 2.61
C GLY A 120 22.43 -2.99 1.11
N ILE A 121 21.33 -3.07 0.35
CA ILE A 121 21.34 -3.28 -1.11
C ILE A 121 21.64 -1.95 -1.84
N LEU A 122 21.25 -0.82 -1.26
CA LEU A 122 21.55 0.52 -1.78
C LEU A 122 22.57 1.22 -0.89
N ASN A 123 23.62 1.77 -1.51
CA ASN A 123 24.58 2.61 -0.79
C ASN A 123 24.00 4.01 -0.53
N PRO A 124 24.36 4.68 0.58
CA PRO A 124 23.88 6.02 0.90
C PRO A 124 24.14 7.04 -0.23
N SER A 125 25.24 6.89 -0.97
CA SER A 125 25.62 7.77 -2.09
C SER A 125 24.71 7.65 -3.32
N GLN A 126 23.87 6.61 -3.42
CA GLN A 126 22.93 6.41 -4.52
C GLN A 126 21.52 6.96 -4.20
N THR A 127 21.35 7.63 -3.07
CA THR A 127 20.03 8.11 -2.60
C THR A 127 19.74 9.57 -2.92
N ALA A 128 20.75 10.34 -3.34
CA ALA A 128 20.66 11.75 -3.70
C ALA A 128 20.71 11.94 -5.23
N SER A 129 19.55 11.89 -5.87
CA SER A 129 19.24 12.54 -7.14
C SER A 129 17.75 12.83 -7.14
#